data_AF-W9SPQ1-F1
#
_entry.id   AF-W9SPQ1-F1
#
_cell.length_a   1.000
_cell.length_b   1.000
_cell.length_c   1.000
_cell.angle_alpha   90.00
_cell.angle_beta   90.00
_cell.angle_gamma   90.00
#
_symmetry.space_group_name_H-M   'P 1'
#
loop_
_entity.id
_entity.type
_entity.pdbx_description
1 polymer ?
#
loop_
_entity_poly.entity_id
_entity_poly.type
_entity_poly.pdbx_seq_one_letter_code
_entity_poly.pdbx_strand_id
1 'polypeptide(L)'
;MKQYNRNTSIYILRHNNHIVKASESPSIPAVFAFTDSTLDSGNNNGLATIFRGDHPLYGRDFPGHIPTGRFSNGKLTTDFLVSNLGIKDTLPA
;
A
#
# COMPACT_ATOMS: atom_id res chain seq x y z
N MET A 1 0.57 -16.46 -5.36
CA MET A 1 -0.18 -15.74 -6.41
C MET A 1 0.83 -15.11 -7.36
N LYS A 2 0.78 -15.42 -8.67
CA LYS A 2 1.69 -14.82 -9.66
C LYS A 2 1.23 -13.39 -9.94
N GLN A 3 2.11 -12.43 -9.71
CA GLN A 3 1.90 -11.03 -10.06
C GLN A 3 1.78 -10.94 -11.59
N TYR A 4 0.57 -10.68 -12.08
CA TYR A 4 0.27 -10.60 -13.51
C TYR A 4 0.86 -9.30 -14.05
N ASN A 5 2.02 -9.40 -14.71
CA ASN A 5 2.70 -8.27 -15.31
C ASN A 5 1.96 -7.86 -16.58
N ARG A 6 1.16 -6.79 -16.51
CA ARG A 6 0.37 -6.25 -17.63
C ARG A 6 1.24 -5.42 -18.56
N ASN A 7 2.20 -6.05 -19.24
CA ASN A 7 2.85 -5.45 -20.39
C ASN A 7 1.95 -5.59 -21.62
N THR A 8 0.80 -4.91 -21.60
CA THR A 8 -0.09 -4.82 -22.76
C THR A 8 0.48 -3.76 -23.71
N SER A 9 1.30 -4.16 -24.67
CA SER A 9 1.66 -3.29 -25.80
C SER A 9 0.49 -3.19 -26.78
N ILE A 10 -0.24 -2.07 -26.73
CA ILE A 10 -1.30 -1.75 -27.70
C ILE A 10 -0.62 -1.20 -28.96
N TYR A 11 -0.70 -1.93 -30.08
CA TYR A 11 -0.25 -1.46 -31.38
C TYR A 11 -1.44 -0.85 -32.14
N ILE A 12 -1.51 0.48 -32.21
CA ILE A 12 -2.50 1.18 -33.04
C ILE A 12 -1.89 1.34 -34.44
N LEU A 13 -2.38 0.56 -35.42
CA LEU A 13 -1.99 0.69 -36.83
C LEU A 13 -2.64 1.96 -37.42
N ARG A 14 -2.02 3.13 -37.23
CA ARG A 14 -2.31 4.33 -38.02
C ARG A 14 -1.55 4.26 -39.34
N HIS A 15 -2.26 4.48 -40.45
CA HIS A 15 -1.67 4.65 -41.78
C HIS A 15 -0.85 5.95 -41.77
N ASN A 16 0.43 5.82 -41.43
CA ASN A 16 1.57 6.74 -41.53
C ASN A 16 2.56 6.31 -40.44
N ASN A 17 3.64 5.64 -40.87
CA ASN A 17 4.64 4.82 -40.17
C ASN A 17 5.32 5.33 -38.87
N HIS A 18 4.68 6.15 -38.04
CA HIS A 18 5.18 6.45 -36.70
C HIS A 18 4.52 5.55 -35.65
N ILE A 19 5.24 4.51 -35.22
CA ILE A 19 4.91 3.75 -34.02
C ILE A 19 5.13 4.68 -32.82
N VAL A 20 4.07 5.30 -32.32
CA VAL A 20 4.11 6.01 -31.05
C VAL A 20 4.00 4.97 -29.95
N LYS A 21 5.14 4.62 -29.32
CA LYS A 21 5.11 3.81 -28.09
C LYS A 21 4.34 4.62 -27.04
N ALA A 22 3.23 4.08 -26.53
CA ALA A 22 2.57 4.67 -25.37
C ALA A 22 3.60 4.80 -24.24
N SER A 23 3.73 5.98 -23.65
CA SER A 23 4.66 6.20 -22.53
C SER A 23 4.27 5.25 -21.39
N GLU A 24 5.22 4.42 -20.96
CA GLU A 24 5.04 3.60 -19.75
C GLU A 24 4.70 4.53 -18.59
N SER A 25 3.71 4.14 -17.78
CA SER A 25 3.39 4.89 -16.56
C SER A 25 4.64 4.97 -15.68
N PRO A 26 4.93 6.13 -15.08
CA PRO A 26 6.11 6.26 -14.23
C PRO A 26 6.06 5.24 -13.08
N SER A 27 7.17 4.53 -12.88
CA SER A 27 7.32 3.56 -11.78
C SER A 27 7.34 4.30 -10.44
N ILE A 28 6.59 3.79 -9.45
CA ILE A 28 6.55 4.34 -8.09
C ILE A 28 7.37 3.40 -7.19
N PRO A 29 8.60 3.74 -6.82
CA PRO A 29 9.48 2.83 -6.10
C PRO A 29 9.18 2.75 -4.60
N ALA A 30 8.54 3.78 -4.03
CA ALA A 30 8.28 3.87 -2.59
C ALA A 30 7.09 4.79 -2.27
N VAL A 31 6.52 4.58 -1.08
CA VAL A 31 5.50 5.45 -0.47
C VAL A 31 5.94 5.76 0.95
N PHE A 32 5.88 7.03 1.33
CA PHE A 32 6.12 7.51 2.68
C PHE A 32 4.84 8.20 3.16
N ALA A 33 4.37 7.86 4.35
CA ALA A 33 3.19 8.47 4.95
C ALA A 33 3.60 9.31 6.16
N PHE A 34 3.19 10.58 6.17
CA PHE A 34 3.36 11.50 7.28
C PHE A 34 1.97 11.93 7.74
N THR A 35 1.60 11.63 8.98
CA THR A 35 0.20 11.69 9.42
C THR A 35 0.08 11.67 10.95
N ASP A 36 -1.16 11.68 11.43
CA ASP A 36 -1.55 11.42 12.82
C ASP A 36 -1.90 9.93 13.03
N SER A 37 -2.65 9.60 14.07
CA SER A 37 -3.04 8.22 14.41
C SER A 37 -3.84 7.52 13.31
N THR A 38 -4.51 8.24 12.42
CA THR A 38 -5.42 7.68 11.40
C THR A 38 -4.71 6.74 10.43
N LEU A 39 -3.44 7.01 10.11
CA LEU A 39 -2.64 6.19 9.20
C LEU A 39 -1.38 5.63 9.87
N ASP A 40 -1.37 5.58 11.20
CA ASP A 40 -0.27 5.01 11.99
C ASP A 40 -0.30 3.47 11.95
N SER A 41 0.73 2.88 11.35
CA SER A 41 0.94 1.43 11.22
C SER A 41 1.52 0.77 12.47
N GLY A 42 1.88 1.53 13.49
CA GLY A 42 2.50 1.06 14.73
C GLY A 42 3.76 1.84 15.16
N ASN A 43 3.95 3.07 14.68
CA ASN A 43 5.09 3.94 15.01
C ASN A 43 5.21 4.16 16.53
N ASN A 44 4.07 4.17 17.23
CA ASN A 44 4.04 4.38 18.69
C ASN A 44 4.39 3.12 19.52
N ASN A 45 4.51 1.93 18.92
CA ASN A 45 4.72 0.68 19.68
C ASN A 45 6.04 0.67 20.47
N GLY A 46 7.04 1.44 20.02
CA GLY A 46 8.34 1.60 20.70
C GLY A 46 8.41 2.76 21.69
N LEU A 47 7.34 3.54 21.85
CA LEU A 47 7.33 4.75 22.68
C LEU A 47 6.62 4.47 24.03
N ALA A 48 7.09 5.13 25.09
CA ALA A 48 6.45 5.09 26.41
C ALA A 48 5.19 5.97 26.42
N THR A 49 4.13 5.50 25.76
CA THR A 49 2.86 6.20 25.60
C THR A 49 1.67 5.27 25.74
N ILE A 50 0.53 5.82 26.16
CA ILE A 50 -0.76 5.12 26.15
C ILE A 50 -1.42 5.17 24.77
N PHE A 51 -0.97 6.05 23.88
CA PHE A 51 -1.49 6.16 22.51
C PHE A 51 -0.87 5.09 21.61
N ARG A 52 -1.26 3.83 21.80
CA ARG A 52 -0.80 2.69 21.00
C ARG A 52 -1.99 1.83 20.54
N GLY A 53 -1.91 1.30 19.32
CA GLY A 53 -2.90 0.38 18.76
C GLY A 53 -2.51 -1.10 18.88
N ASP A 54 -1.59 -1.44 19.79
CA ASP A 54 -1.01 -2.78 19.96
C ASP A 54 -1.71 -3.60 21.06
N HIS A 55 -2.98 -3.29 21.34
CA HIS A 55 -3.75 -3.90 22.42
C HIS A 55 -5.14 -4.41 21.96
N PRO A 56 -5.85 -5.21 22.79
CA PRO A 56 -7.14 -5.77 22.44
C PRO A 56 -8.16 -4.73 21.98
N LEU A 57 -9.09 -5.18 21.13
CA LEU A 57 -10.03 -4.42 20.29
C LEU A 57 -9.49 -4.04 18.90
N TYR A 58 -8.18 -3.81 18.73
CA TYR A 58 -7.56 -3.56 17.42
C TYR A 58 -7.09 -4.85 16.73
N GLY A 59 -6.87 -4.78 15.41
CA GLY A 59 -6.29 -5.87 14.62
C GLY A 59 -7.18 -7.11 14.40
N ARG A 60 -8.45 -7.09 14.84
CA ARG A 60 -9.39 -8.22 14.69
C ARG A 60 -9.57 -8.67 13.24
N ASP A 61 -9.61 -7.73 12.31
CA ASP A 61 -9.85 -7.95 10.88
C ASP A 61 -8.53 -7.86 10.07
N PHE A 62 -7.39 -7.62 10.74
CA PHE A 62 -6.08 -7.58 10.11
C PHE A 62 -5.55 -9.01 9.89
N PRO A 63 -4.73 -9.25 8.85
CA PRO A 63 -4.09 -10.56 8.66
C PRO A 63 -3.39 -11.06 9.91
N GLY A 64 -3.76 -12.26 10.36
CA GLY A 64 -3.25 -12.86 11.60
C GLY A 64 -4.12 -12.60 12.84
N HIS A 65 -5.14 -11.74 12.75
CA HIS A 65 -6.08 -11.43 13.83
C HIS A 65 -5.42 -10.99 15.13
N ILE A 66 -4.30 -10.28 15.02
CA ILE A 66 -3.51 -9.76 16.15
C ILE A 66 -3.43 -8.23 16.09
N PRO A 67 -3.42 -7.54 17.25
CA PRO A 67 -3.10 -6.12 17.31
C PRO A 67 -1.68 -5.87 16.78
N THR A 68 -1.53 -4.90 15.87
CA THR A 68 -0.23 -4.60 15.25
C THR A 68 0.32 -3.23 15.63
N GLY A 69 -0.44 -2.39 16.34
CA GLY A 69 -0.12 -0.97 16.53
C GLY A 69 -1.01 -0.03 15.71
N ARG A 70 -1.82 -0.57 14.79
CA ARG A 70 -2.79 0.20 14.00
C ARG A 70 -3.98 0.61 14.85
N PHE A 71 -4.38 1.87 14.77
CA PHE A 71 -5.63 2.37 15.37
C PHE A 71 -6.87 1.97 14.54
N SER A 72 -6.93 0.71 14.12
CA SER A 72 -8.00 0.13 13.31
C SER A 72 -8.12 -1.36 13.59
N ASN A 73 -9.30 -1.94 13.30
CA ASN A 73 -9.48 -3.38 13.33
C ASN A 73 -8.76 -4.07 12.18
N GLY A 74 -8.52 -3.38 11.07
CA GLY A 74 -7.98 -3.96 9.85
C GLY A 74 -6.93 -3.10 9.18
N LYS A 75 -6.84 -3.23 7.85
CA LYS A 75 -5.93 -2.44 7.02
C LYS A 75 -6.27 -0.94 7.09
N LEU A 76 -5.23 -0.10 7.03
CA LEU A 76 -5.37 1.35 6.87
C LEU A 76 -5.53 1.71 5.40
N THR A 77 -6.02 2.91 5.10
CA THR A 77 -6.12 3.44 3.73
C THR A 77 -4.79 3.36 2.97
N THR A 78 -3.67 3.60 3.67
CA THR A 78 -2.32 3.49 3.13
C THR A 78 -1.92 2.08 2.73
N ASP A 79 -2.43 1.04 3.42
CA ASP A 79 -2.17 -0.35 3.05
C ASP A 79 -2.81 -0.70 1.70
N PHE A 80 -4.04 -0.22 1.47
CA PHE A 80 -4.70 -0.39 0.18
C PHE A 80 -3.98 0.37 -0.94
N LEU A 81 -3.46 1.57 -0.65
CA LEU A 81 -2.66 2.34 -1.60
C LEU A 81 -1.41 1.56 -2.04
N VAL A 82 -0.58 1.12 -1.09
CA VAL A 82 0.68 0.42 -1.43
C VAL A 82 0.44 -0.94 -2.09
N SER A 83 -0.66 -1.61 -1.74
CA SER A 83 -1.08 -2.87 -2.36
C SER A 83 -1.55 -2.65 -3.80
N ASN A 84 -2.37 -1.62 -4.05
CA ASN A 84 -2.82 -1.26 -5.40
C ASN A 84 -1.67 -0.79 -6.31
N LEU A 85 -0.65 -0.16 -5.72
CA LEU A 85 0.59 0.20 -6.42
C LEU A 85 1.52 -1.00 -6.66
N GLY A 86 1.21 -2.17 -6.11
CA GLY A 86 2.02 -3.39 -6.25
C GLY A 86 3.36 -3.32 -5.51
N ILE A 87 3.51 -2.42 -4.53
CA ILE A 87 4.75 -2.21 -3.78
C ILE A 87 4.87 -3.22 -2.65
N LYS A 88 3.86 -3.28 -1.77
CA LYS A 88 3.75 -4.19 -0.61
C LYS A 88 2.29 -4.44 -0.28
N ASP A 89 1.98 -5.52 0.45
CA ASP A 89 0.60 -5.80 0.89
C ASP A 89 0.08 -4.82 1.95
N THR A 90 0.98 -4.23 2.74
CA THR A 90 0.70 -3.27 3.82
C THR A 90 1.87 -2.29 3.97
N LEU A 91 1.59 -1.07 4.46
CA LEU A 91 2.60 -0.08 4.79
C LEU A 91 3.20 -0.42 6.17
N PRO A 92 4.53 -0.61 6.30
CA PRO A 92 5.16 -0.91 7.59
C PRO A 92 5.17 0.31 8.53
N ALA A 93 5.39 0.06 9.82
CA ALA A 93 5.82 1.09 10.77
C ALA A 93 7.31 1.43 10.54
#